data_AF-S3CQ09-F1
#
_entry.id   AF-S3CQ09-F1
#
_cell.length_a   1.000
_cell.length_b   1.000
_cell.length_c   1.000
_cell.angle_alpha   90.00
_cell.angle_beta   90.00
_cell.angle_gamma   90.00
#
_symmetry.space_group_name_H-M   'P 1'
#
loop_
_entity.id
_entity.type
_entity.pdbx_description
1 polymer ?
#
loop_
_entity_poly.entity_id
_entity_poly.type
_entity_poly.pdbx_seq_one_letter_code
_entity_poly.pdbx_strand_id
1 'polypeptide(L)'
;MASKAVATATEAVAKAGPNYRVGGTKVFMPNHIITMLPPKKIFSPYFATFQVPLRFNKFDLRDYLHNVYSVEVRNVRSWITPQAPRRRYADKSGDPIDTKFVAAFGRGPWYRPQPIKRMMVELVKPFAYPKPPPIPTDKQLGTDDDPRKPWDYDIHRRVKSQEKEAERSQRRRALEKKFDLQSEQRYVPAFRVALARQARELVIGKRKWTNDVELDEKWQDVVKPKEGSKQA
;
A
#
# COMPACT_ATOMS: atom_id res chain seq x y z
N MET A 1 -49.92 6.44 16.22
CA MET A 1 -49.88 7.86 15.82
C MET A 1 -48.50 8.31 15.30
N ALA A 2 -47.38 7.90 15.93
CA ALA A 2 -46.03 8.28 15.47
C ALA A 2 -45.64 7.74 14.08
N SER A 3 -46.07 6.53 13.70
CA SER A 3 -45.72 5.93 12.40
C SER A 3 -46.31 6.66 11.19
N LYS A 4 -47.57 7.12 11.28
CA LYS A 4 -48.21 7.93 10.23
C LYS A 4 -47.54 9.30 10.08
N ALA A 5 -47.17 9.95 11.18
CA ALA A 5 -46.49 11.25 11.15
C ALA A 5 -45.09 11.16 10.50
N VAL A 6 -44.35 10.08 10.78
CA VAL A 6 -43.04 9.82 10.15
C VAL A 6 -43.20 9.53 8.66
N ALA A 7 -44.20 8.73 8.26
CA ALA A 7 -44.49 8.44 6.85
C ALA A 7 -44.89 9.70 6.06
N THR A 8 -45.74 10.56 6.63
CA THR A 8 -46.12 11.84 5.99
C THR A 8 -44.94 12.81 5.89
N ALA A 9 -44.04 12.80 6.87
CA ALA A 9 -42.82 13.61 6.82
C ALA A 9 -41.85 13.11 5.74
N THR A 10 -41.71 11.79 5.57
CA THR A 10 -40.89 11.22 4.49
C THR A 10 -41.46 11.48 3.10
N GLU A 11 -42.79 11.45 2.94
CA GLU A 11 -43.45 11.81 1.68
C GLU A 11 -43.34 13.31 1.36
N ALA A 12 -43.42 14.17 2.39
CA ALA A 12 -43.22 15.61 2.23
C ALA A 12 -41.77 15.95 1.84
N VAL A 13 -40.78 15.23 2.38
CA VAL A 13 -39.36 15.36 1.99
C VAL A 13 -39.13 14.82 0.58
N ALA A 14 -39.81 13.74 0.18
CA ALA A 14 -39.73 13.24 -1.20
C ALA A 14 -40.39 14.18 -2.22
N LYS A 15 -41.42 14.93 -1.81
CA LYS A 15 -42.06 15.99 -2.62
C LYS A 15 -41.29 17.32 -2.59
N ALA A 16 -40.52 17.57 -1.53
CA ALA A 16 -39.61 18.68 -1.48
C ALA A 16 -38.47 18.38 -2.46
N GLY A 17 -38.55 18.99 -3.64
CA GLY A 17 -37.47 18.93 -4.62
C GLY A 17 -36.13 19.39 -4.02
N PRO A 18 -35.04 19.34 -4.81
CA PRO A 18 -33.71 19.69 -4.32
C PRO A 18 -33.67 21.03 -3.57
N ASN A 19 -32.94 21.05 -2.44
CA ASN A 19 -32.75 22.25 -1.60
C ASN A 19 -31.90 23.35 -2.29
N TYR A 20 -31.73 23.30 -3.60
CA TYR A 20 -30.91 24.19 -4.40
C TYR A 20 -31.49 24.33 -5.81
N ARG A 21 -31.12 25.40 -6.51
CA ARG A 21 -31.53 25.63 -7.90
C ARG A 21 -30.82 24.62 -8.81
N VAL A 22 -31.62 23.80 -9.50
CA VAL A 22 -31.12 22.84 -10.51
C VAL A 22 -30.66 23.58 -11.77
N GLY A 23 -29.56 23.12 -12.37
CA GLY A 23 -29.07 23.64 -13.64
C GLY A 23 -29.95 23.27 -14.82
N GLY A 24 -29.92 24.05 -15.90
CA GLY A 24 -30.70 23.77 -17.12
C GLY A 24 -30.09 22.69 -18.01
N THR A 25 -28.78 22.45 -17.92
CA THR A 25 -28.05 21.48 -18.72
C THR A 25 -28.22 20.07 -18.17
N LYS A 26 -28.88 19.19 -18.93
CA LYS A 26 -29.13 17.80 -18.54
C LYS A 26 -28.00 16.90 -19.02
N VAL A 27 -27.39 16.17 -18.10
CA VAL A 27 -26.37 15.15 -18.40
C VAL A 27 -26.96 13.78 -18.07
N PHE A 28 -27.29 13.00 -19.10
CA PHE A 28 -27.97 11.71 -18.93
C PHE A 28 -27.02 10.57 -18.54
N MET A 29 -25.78 10.59 -19.03
CA MET A 29 -24.79 9.52 -18.81
C MET A 29 -23.46 10.12 -18.32
N PRO A 30 -23.35 10.46 -17.02
CA PRO A 30 -22.11 10.99 -16.47
C PRO A 30 -21.02 9.91 -16.38
N ASN A 31 -19.87 10.13 -17.02
CA ASN A 31 -18.69 9.24 -16.96
C ASN A 31 -17.68 9.73 -15.89
N HIS A 32 -18.16 10.03 -14.69
CA HIS A 32 -17.31 10.57 -13.62
C HIS A 32 -17.15 9.53 -12.50
N ILE A 33 -15.89 9.34 -12.08
CA ILE A 33 -15.57 8.52 -10.91
C ILE A 33 -15.35 9.44 -9.73
N ILE A 34 -16.15 9.26 -8.69
CA ILE A 34 -16.05 10.01 -7.44
C ILE A 34 -15.74 9.02 -6.32
N THR A 35 -14.66 9.27 -5.59
CA THR A 35 -14.22 8.37 -4.53
C THR A 35 -14.43 9.04 -3.18
N MET A 36 -15.24 8.44 -2.32
CA MET A 36 -15.37 8.87 -0.94
C MET A 36 -14.08 8.53 -0.18
N LEU A 37 -13.50 9.51 0.49
CA LEU A 37 -12.29 9.35 1.29
C LEU A 37 -12.66 9.09 2.75
N PRO A 38 -11.89 8.26 3.47
CA PRO A 38 -12.11 8.05 4.89
C PRO A 38 -11.91 9.35 5.67
N PRO A 39 -12.71 9.59 6.73
CA PRO A 39 -12.66 10.82 7.52
C PRO A 39 -11.31 10.88 8.23
N LYS A 40 -10.70 12.07 8.19
CA LYS A 40 -9.59 12.34 9.11
C LYS A 40 -10.15 12.50 10.52
N LYS A 41 -9.38 12.08 11.53
CA LYS A 41 -9.78 12.04 12.96
C LYS A 41 -10.34 13.35 13.53
N ILE A 42 -10.11 14.48 12.86
CA ILE A 42 -10.45 15.83 13.34
C ILE A 42 -11.84 16.28 12.87
N PHE A 43 -12.46 15.61 11.90
CA PHE A 43 -13.70 16.08 11.30
C PHE A 43 -14.95 15.59 12.03
N SER A 44 -15.94 16.48 12.13
CA SER A 44 -17.29 16.15 12.60
C SER A 44 -17.96 15.12 11.67
N PRO A 45 -18.85 14.24 12.18
CA PRO A 45 -19.60 13.27 11.36
C PRO A 45 -20.48 13.89 10.27
N TYR A 46 -20.71 15.20 10.32
CA TYR A 46 -21.43 15.93 9.26
C TYR A 46 -20.55 16.22 8.04
N PHE A 47 -19.24 15.99 8.09
CA PHE A 47 -18.36 16.24 6.94
C PHE A 47 -17.93 14.95 6.25
N ALA A 48 -18.22 14.86 4.96
CA ALA A 48 -17.69 13.84 4.06
C ALA A 48 -16.69 14.46 3.09
N THR A 49 -15.59 13.76 2.78
CA THR A 49 -14.62 14.21 1.77
C THR A 49 -14.62 13.27 0.58
N PHE A 50 -14.57 13.83 -0.62
CA PHE A 50 -14.53 13.11 -1.89
C PHE A 50 -13.32 13.54 -2.70
N GLN A 51 -12.68 12.58 -3.36
CA GLN A 51 -11.80 12.85 -4.49
C GLN A 51 -12.66 12.88 -5.76
N VAL A 52 -12.54 13.96 -6.52
CA VAL A 52 -13.38 14.23 -7.69
C VAL A 52 -12.51 14.55 -8.92
N PRO A 53 -13.04 14.42 -10.15
CA PRO A 53 -12.32 14.87 -11.34
C PRO A 53 -11.97 16.37 -11.28
N LEU A 54 -10.87 16.77 -11.92
CA LEU A 54 -10.39 18.16 -11.85
C LEU A 54 -11.40 19.18 -12.40
N ARG A 55 -12.15 18.80 -13.44
CA ARG A 55 -13.18 19.61 -14.09
C ARG A 55 -14.49 19.70 -13.31
N PHE A 56 -14.68 18.87 -12.29
CA PHE A 56 -15.95 18.76 -11.56
C PHE A 56 -16.22 19.99 -10.70
N ASN A 57 -17.40 20.62 -10.78
CA ASN A 57 -17.72 21.81 -10.00
C ASN A 57 -18.39 21.48 -8.64
N LYS A 58 -18.46 22.45 -7.73
CA LYS A 58 -19.15 22.33 -6.44
C LYS A 58 -20.66 22.07 -6.62
N PHE A 59 -21.26 22.73 -7.60
CA PHE A 59 -22.67 22.56 -7.94
C PHE A 59 -22.92 21.18 -8.53
N ASP A 60 -22.05 20.71 -9.43
CA ASP A 60 -22.13 19.36 -9.99
C ASP A 60 -22.03 18.29 -8.90
N LEU A 61 -21.14 18.44 -7.91
CA LEU A 61 -21.06 17.47 -6.81
C LEU A 61 -22.31 17.45 -5.95
N ARG A 62 -22.85 18.62 -5.61
CA ARG A 62 -24.10 18.71 -4.85
C ARG A 62 -25.23 18.04 -5.64
N ASP A 63 -25.35 18.33 -6.92
CA ASP A 63 -26.39 17.79 -7.78
C ASP A 63 -26.26 16.29 -7.99
N TYR A 64 -25.03 15.81 -8.21
CA TYR A 64 -24.72 14.40 -8.35
C TYR A 64 -25.04 13.61 -7.09
N LEU A 65 -24.68 14.11 -5.90
CA LEU A 65 -25.00 13.43 -4.64
C LEU A 65 -26.50 13.37 -4.37
N HIS A 66 -27.25 14.41 -4.74
CA HIS A 66 -28.70 14.43 -4.58
C HIS A 66 -29.40 13.51 -5.59
N ASN A 67 -29.09 13.61 -6.88
CA ASN A 67 -29.80 12.87 -7.93
C ASN A 67 -29.39 11.38 -8.01
N VAL A 68 -28.11 11.06 -7.77
CA VAL A 68 -27.60 9.67 -7.89
C VAL A 68 -27.68 8.91 -6.57
N TYR A 69 -27.39 9.56 -5.44
CA TYR A 69 -27.30 8.90 -4.13
C TYR A 69 -28.40 9.34 -3.15
N SER A 70 -29.28 10.27 -3.53
CA SER A 70 -30.32 10.82 -2.64
C SER A 70 -29.75 11.42 -1.34
N VAL A 71 -28.54 12.00 -1.42
CA VAL A 71 -27.86 12.62 -0.28
C VAL A 71 -28.00 14.14 -0.35
N GLU A 72 -28.61 14.71 0.69
CA GLU A 72 -28.74 16.15 0.83
C GLU A 72 -27.51 16.80 1.48
N VAL A 73 -27.13 17.95 0.93
CA VAL A 73 -25.88 18.64 1.26
C VAL A 73 -26.12 20.12 1.54
N ARG A 74 -25.68 20.60 2.71
CA ARG A 74 -25.76 22.01 3.13
C ARG A 74 -24.74 22.91 2.48
N ASN A 75 -23.51 22.45 2.30
CA ASN A 75 -22.44 23.23 1.67
C ASN A 75 -21.35 22.32 1.07
N VAL A 76 -20.64 22.83 0.06
CA VAL A 76 -19.52 22.14 -0.58
C VAL A 76 -18.30 23.06 -0.62
N ARG A 77 -17.19 22.59 -0.03
CA ARG A 77 -15.87 23.23 -0.08
C ARG A 77 -14.98 22.43 -1.02
N SER A 78 -14.20 23.09 -1.85
CA SER A 78 -13.29 22.42 -2.81
C SER A 78 -11.88 22.95 -2.65
N TRP A 79 -10.89 22.07 -2.78
CA TRP A 79 -9.49 22.48 -2.89
C TRP A 79 -8.76 21.58 -3.89
N ILE A 80 -7.69 22.11 -4.44
CA ILE A 80 -6.84 21.44 -5.43
C ILE A 80 -5.46 21.28 -4.80
N THR A 81 -5.01 20.03 -4.66
CA THR A 81 -3.68 19.73 -4.13
C THR A 81 -2.70 19.54 -5.30
N PRO A 82 -1.68 20.41 -5.45
CA PRO A 82 -0.65 20.23 -6.46
C PRO A 82 0.18 18.98 -6.13
N GLN A 83 0.56 18.21 -7.16
CA GLN A 83 1.49 17.09 -7.01
C GLN A 83 2.94 17.56 -7.20
N ALA A 84 3.88 16.91 -6.52
CA ALA A 84 5.30 17.15 -6.70
C ALA A 84 5.74 16.81 -8.14
N PRO A 85 6.68 17.58 -8.76
CA PRO A 85 7.26 17.25 -10.05
C PRO A 85 7.86 15.84 -10.04
N ARG A 86 7.69 15.10 -11.13
CA ARG A 86 8.24 13.75 -11.34
C ARG A 86 9.02 13.74 -12.65
N ARG A 87 9.92 12.77 -12.81
CA ARG A 87 10.59 12.51 -14.09
C ARG A 87 9.86 11.40 -14.83
N ARG A 88 9.74 11.52 -16.15
CA ARG A 88 9.29 10.40 -16.98
C ARG A 88 10.35 9.31 -16.99
N TYR A 89 9.92 8.06 -17.07
CA TYR A 89 10.80 6.96 -17.44
C TYR A 89 11.09 7.08 -18.94
N ALA A 90 12.36 6.99 -19.30
CA ALA A 90 12.82 7.01 -20.68
C ALA A 90 13.91 5.95 -20.79
N ASP A 91 14.00 5.26 -21.94
CA ASP A 91 15.12 4.37 -22.20
C ASP A 91 16.43 5.17 -22.33
N LYS A 92 17.57 4.46 -22.33
CA LYS A 92 18.86 5.00 -22.74
C LYS A 92 18.83 5.58 -24.17
N SER A 93 17.95 5.07 -25.04
CA SER A 93 17.74 5.55 -26.42
C SER A 93 16.90 6.83 -26.52
N GLY A 94 16.31 7.31 -25.41
CA GLY A 94 15.48 8.52 -25.40
C GLY A 94 14.00 8.30 -25.76
N ASP A 95 13.65 7.10 -26.22
CA ASP A 95 12.27 6.75 -26.56
C ASP A 95 11.38 6.61 -25.32
N PRO A 96 10.10 7.05 -25.37
CA PRO A 96 9.15 6.80 -24.30
C PRO A 96 8.87 5.29 -24.20
N ILE A 97 9.38 4.64 -23.14
CA ILE A 97 9.03 3.24 -22.87
C ILE A 97 7.62 3.19 -22.28
N ASP A 98 6.80 2.27 -22.78
CA ASP A 98 5.53 1.89 -22.14
C ASP A 98 5.77 1.49 -20.68
N THR A 99 5.21 2.32 -19.79
CA THR A 99 5.44 2.40 -18.34
C THR A 99 5.21 1.14 -17.48
N LYS A 100 5.07 -0.06 -18.07
CA LYS A 100 4.82 -1.30 -17.31
C LYS A 100 6.06 -2.00 -16.76
N PHE A 101 7.28 -1.72 -17.24
CA PHE A 101 8.45 -2.59 -16.94
C PHE A 101 9.77 -1.92 -16.52
N VAL A 102 9.84 -0.60 -16.29
CA VAL A 102 11.14 0.09 -16.11
C VAL A 102 11.45 0.44 -14.65
N ALA A 103 12.36 -0.32 -14.05
CA ALA A 103 12.87 -0.14 -12.68
C ALA A 103 13.97 0.94 -12.54
N ALA A 104 14.29 1.69 -13.59
CA ALA A 104 15.35 2.69 -13.57
C ALA A 104 14.81 4.08 -13.21
N PHE A 105 15.28 4.67 -12.12
CA PHE A 105 15.00 6.07 -11.73
C PHE A 105 15.03 7.01 -12.96
N GLY A 106 13.89 7.66 -13.22
CA GLY A 106 13.60 8.35 -14.47
C GLY A 106 14.71 9.30 -14.94
N ARG A 107 15.30 8.99 -16.10
CA ARG A 107 16.21 9.89 -16.82
C ARG A 107 15.48 10.81 -17.80
N GLY A 108 14.16 10.66 -17.94
CA GLY A 108 13.34 11.46 -18.85
C GLY A 108 13.04 12.88 -18.35
N PRO A 109 12.33 13.68 -19.15
CA PRO A 109 12.03 15.07 -18.84
C PRO A 109 11.20 15.20 -17.56
N TRP A 110 11.43 16.31 -16.84
CA TRP A 110 10.62 16.71 -15.71
C TRP A 110 9.21 17.07 -16.18
N TYR A 111 8.21 16.56 -15.49
CA TYR A 111 6.82 16.95 -15.69
C TYR A 111 6.11 17.04 -14.35
N ARG A 112 5.01 17.78 -14.31
CA ARG A 112 4.13 17.82 -13.16
C ARG A 112 2.92 16.92 -13.42
N PRO A 113 2.64 15.93 -12.56
CA PRO A 113 1.39 15.18 -12.64
C PRO A 113 0.18 16.09 -12.44
N GLN A 114 -0.98 15.69 -12.98
CA GLN A 114 -2.23 16.42 -12.80
C GLN A 114 -2.56 16.57 -11.30
N PRO A 115 -3.02 17.77 -10.87
CA PRO A 115 -3.33 18.00 -9.47
C PRO A 115 -4.57 17.21 -9.04
N ILE A 116 -4.64 16.87 -7.75
CA ILE A 116 -5.77 16.11 -7.19
C ILE A 116 -6.80 17.10 -6.66
N LYS A 117 -8.02 17.07 -7.20
CA LYS A 117 -9.14 17.84 -6.67
C LYS A 117 -9.88 17.04 -5.61
N ARG A 118 -10.11 17.68 -4.46
CA ARG A 118 -10.91 17.13 -3.37
C ARG A 118 -12.00 18.10 -2.99
N MET A 119 -13.14 17.56 -2.59
CA MET A 119 -14.28 18.33 -2.11
C MET A 119 -14.73 17.79 -0.77
N MET A 120 -14.99 18.68 0.17
CA MET A 120 -15.63 18.38 1.43
C MET A 120 -17.05 18.88 1.41
N VAL A 121 -17.95 18.04 1.87
CA VAL A 121 -19.39 18.18 1.78
C VAL A 121 -19.91 18.21 3.22
N GLU A 122 -20.68 19.24 3.54
CA GLU A 122 -21.43 19.32 4.79
C GLU A 122 -22.78 18.65 4.59
N LEU A 123 -22.94 17.46 5.16
CA LEU A 123 -24.12 16.62 5.06
C LEU A 123 -25.23 17.16 5.97
N VAL A 124 -26.49 16.98 5.56
CA VAL A 124 -27.64 17.22 6.45
C VAL A 124 -27.74 16.10 7.50
N LYS A 125 -27.56 14.85 7.07
CA LYS A 125 -27.56 13.67 7.95
C LYS A 125 -26.11 13.29 8.29
N PRO A 126 -25.76 13.08 9.57
CA PRO A 126 -24.41 12.70 9.94
C PRO A 126 -24.09 11.30 9.41
N PHE A 127 -22.83 11.08 9.05
CA PHE A 127 -22.33 9.78 8.62
C PHE A 127 -21.00 9.48 9.32
N ALA A 128 -20.91 8.28 9.90
CA ALA A 128 -19.69 7.76 10.49
C ALA A 128 -19.24 6.53 9.72
N TYR A 129 -17.96 6.49 9.35
CA TYR A 129 -17.39 5.30 8.72
C TYR A 129 -17.38 4.13 9.70
N PRO A 130 -17.53 2.88 9.21
CA PRO A 130 -17.29 1.71 10.02
C PRO A 130 -15.84 1.71 10.51
N LYS A 131 -15.63 1.14 11.70
CA LYS A 131 -14.27 0.93 12.21
C LYS A 131 -13.55 -0.03 11.27
N PRO A 132 -12.27 0.23 10.93
CA PRO A 132 -11.49 -0.74 10.16
C PRO A 132 -11.40 -2.06 10.94
N PRO A 133 -11.28 -3.21 10.26
CA PRO A 133 -11.05 -4.49 10.93
C PRO A 133 -9.83 -4.40 11.84
N PRO A 134 -9.81 -5.07 13.00
CA PRO A 134 -8.70 -5.01 13.94
C PRO A 134 -7.40 -5.49 13.27
N ILE A 135 -6.25 -5.01 13.77
CA ILE A 135 -4.95 -5.50 13.31
C ILE A 135 -4.80 -6.93 13.86
N PRO A 136 -4.45 -7.92 13.03
CA PRO A 136 -4.24 -9.29 13.52
C PRO A 136 -3.11 -9.34 14.54
N THR A 137 -3.26 -10.21 15.54
CA THR A 137 -2.18 -10.56 16.47
C THR A 137 -1.13 -11.41 15.74
N ASP A 138 0.13 -11.43 16.19
CA ASP A 138 1.20 -12.22 15.56
C ASP A 138 0.85 -13.73 15.45
N LYS A 139 0.00 -14.26 16.35
CA LYS A 139 -0.51 -15.65 16.27
C LYS A 139 -1.57 -15.88 15.20
N GLN A 140 -2.37 -14.86 14.89
CA GLN A 140 -3.46 -14.92 13.91
C GLN A 140 -2.95 -14.64 12.49
N LEU A 141 -1.80 -13.96 12.38
CA LEU A 141 -1.22 -13.57 11.12
C LEU A 141 -0.95 -14.79 10.21
N GLY A 142 -1.51 -14.77 9.00
CA GLY A 142 -1.37 -15.86 8.03
C GLY A 142 -2.23 -17.10 8.32
N THR A 143 -3.07 -17.05 9.36
CA THR A 143 -4.07 -18.10 9.67
C THR A 143 -5.43 -17.69 9.09
N ASP A 144 -6.35 -18.66 8.97
CA ASP A 144 -7.73 -18.44 8.52
C ASP A 144 -8.51 -17.48 9.44
N ASP A 145 -8.10 -17.38 10.71
CA ASP A 145 -8.68 -16.50 11.73
C ASP A 145 -8.24 -15.02 11.61
N ASP A 146 -7.41 -14.65 10.62
CA ASP A 146 -7.00 -13.25 10.42
C ASP A 146 -8.20 -12.40 9.93
N PRO A 147 -8.65 -11.39 10.70
CA PRO A 147 -9.76 -10.52 10.32
C PRO A 147 -9.49 -9.72 9.03
N ARG A 148 -8.22 -9.64 8.60
CA ARG A 148 -7.78 -8.92 7.39
C ARG A 148 -7.29 -9.84 6.28
N LYS A 149 -7.49 -11.16 6.41
CA LYS A 149 -7.16 -12.13 5.37
C LYS A 149 -7.72 -11.77 3.98
N PRO A 150 -8.96 -11.25 3.82
CA PRO A 150 -9.50 -10.90 2.50
C PRO A 150 -8.70 -9.84 1.73
N TRP A 151 -7.81 -9.11 2.41
CA TRP A 151 -6.93 -8.08 1.82
C TRP A 151 -5.45 -8.50 1.80
N ASP A 152 -5.14 -9.79 1.99
CA ASP A 152 -3.78 -10.36 2.02
C ASP A 152 -2.81 -9.54 2.89
N TYR A 153 -3.28 -9.14 4.08
CA TYR A 153 -2.60 -8.17 4.93
C TYR A 153 -1.18 -8.62 5.35
N ASP A 154 -0.97 -9.91 5.60
CA ASP A 154 0.34 -10.46 5.95
C ASP A 154 1.37 -10.28 4.82
N ILE A 155 1.00 -10.68 3.60
CA ILE A 155 1.86 -10.50 2.41
C ILE A 155 2.15 -9.02 2.21
N HIS A 156 1.10 -8.19 2.23
CA HIS A 156 1.24 -6.74 2.08
C HIS A 156 2.18 -6.15 3.16
N ARG A 157 2.07 -6.58 4.42
CA ARG A 157 2.95 -6.15 5.52
C ARG A 157 4.40 -6.52 5.24
N ARG A 158 4.68 -7.76 4.84
CA ARG A 158 6.04 -8.26 4.54
C ARG A 158 6.66 -7.49 3.37
N VAL A 159 5.92 -7.32 2.28
CA VAL A 159 6.37 -6.55 1.11
C VAL A 159 6.64 -5.09 1.50
N LYS A 160 5.74 -4.44 2.24
CA LYS A 160 5.94 -3.05 2.69
C LYS A 160 7.13 -2.89 3.62
N SER A 161 7.42 -3.87 4.50
CA SER A 161 8.63 -3.83 5.32
C SER A 161 9.91 -3.91 4.48
N GLN A 162 9.94 -4.81 3.50
CA GLN A 162 11.08 -4.95 2.59
C GLN A 162 11.28 -3.70 1.73
N GLU A 163 10.20 -3.14 1.16
CA GLU A 163 10.24 -1.88 0.40
C GLU A 163 10.80 -0.74 1.25
N LYS A 164 10.37 -0.61 2.50
CA LYS A 164 10.83 0.45 3.40
C LYS A 164 12.31 0.30 3.77
N GLU A 165 12.79 -0.93 3.96
CA GLU A 165 14.21 -1.21 4.19
C GLU A 165 15.07 -0.96 2.95
N ALA A 166 14.57 -1.34 1.77
CA ALA A 166 15.21 -1.05 0.50
C ALA A 166 15.26 0.46 0.24
N GLU A 167 14.18 1.21 0.49
CA GLU A 167 14.15 2.67 0.36
C GLU A 167 15.14 3.32 1.34
N ARG A 168 15.18 2.86 2.60
CA ARG A 168 16.12 3.37 3.60
C ARG A 168 17.57 3.16 3.18
N SER A 169 17.91 1.95 2.75
CA SER A 169 19.28 1.63 2.30
C SER A 169 19.67 2.40 1.04
N GLN A 170 18.76 2.52 0.06
CA GLN A 170 18.97 3.33 -1.15
C GLN A 170 19.16 4.80 -0.81
N ARG A 171 18.32 5.36 0.06
CA ARG A 171 18.43 6.75 0.53
C ARG A 171 19.78 6.99 1.20
N ARG A 172 20.23 6.06 2.05
CA ARG A 172 21.52 6.15 2.74
C ARG A 172 22.70 6.11 1.78
N ARG A 173 22.65 5.23 0.77
CA ARG A 173 23.67 5.16 -0.30
C ARG A 173 23.67 6.41 -1.18
N ALA A 174 22.50 6.92 -1.56
CA ALA A 174 22.37 8.02 -2.51
C ALA A 174 22.64 9.39 -1.89
N LEU A 175 22.06 9.67 -0.71
CA LEU A 175 22.20 10.98 -0.05
C LEU A 175 23.43 11.03 0.87
N GLU A 176 23.62 10.01 1.71
CA GLU A 176 24.67 10.01 2.73
C GLU A 176 25.97 9.37 2.24
N LYS A 177 25.98 8.75 1.05
CA LYS A 177 27.11 7.97 0.50
C LYS A 177 27.62 6.88 1.46
N LYS A 178 26.72 6.36 2.31
CA LYS A 178 27.03 5.30 3.28
C LYS A 178 26.39 3.98 2.85
N PHE A 179 27.12 2.88 3.02
CA PHE A 179 26.61 1.52 2.80
C PHE A 179 26.19 0.88 4.11
N ASP A 180 25.19 0.00 4.07
CA ASP A 180 24.84 -0.88 5.19
C ASP A 180 25.99 -1.84 5.47
N LEU A 181 26.63 -1.68 6.63
CA LEU A 181 27.59 -2.66 7.11
C LEU A 181 26.86 -3.96 7.42
N GLN A 182 27.53 -5.09 7.22
CA GLN A 182 26.95 -6.41 7.50
C GLN A 182 26.50 -6.55 8.97
N SER A 183 27.19 -5.89 9.90
CA SER A 183 26.85 -5.87 11.33
C SER A 183 25.59 -5.06 11.66
N GLU A 184 25.25 -4.07 10.84
CA GLU A 184 24.06 -3.21 11.03
C GLU A 184 22.79 -3.80 10.38
N GLN A 185 22.93 -4.86 9.57
CA GLN A 185 21.80 -5.48 8.91
C GLN A 185 20.87 -6.13 9.94
N ARG A 186 19.63 -5.66 9.98
CA ARG A 186 18.62 -6.15 10.95
C ARG A 186 18.11 -7.55 10.61
N TYR A 187 18.13 -7.91 9.33
CA TYR A 187 17.70 -9.21 8.84
C TYR A 187 18.91 -10.08 8.52
N VAL A 188 18.99 -11.24 9.18
CA VAL A 188 19.97 -12.29 8.87
C VAL A 188 19.27 -13.34 8.00
N PRO A 189 19.74 -13.60 6.77
CA PRO A 189 19.15 -14.63 5.92
C PRO A 189 19.14 -16.01 6.60
N ALA A 190 18.07 -16.78 6.37
CA ALA A 190 17.90 -18.11 6.98
C ALA A 190 19.09 -19.05 6.74
N PHE A 191 19.72 -18.98 5.55
CA PHE A 191 20.90 -19.80 5.23
C PHE A 191 22.08 -19.51 6.18
N ARG A 192 22.28 -18.25 6.61
CA ARG A 192 23.36 -17.90 7.54
C ARG A 192 23.10 -18.44 8.94
N VAL A 193 21.85 -18.43 9.37
CA VAL A 193 21.43 -19.02 10.65
C VAL A 193 21.63 -20.53 10.63
N ALA A 194 21.25 -21.19 9.53
CA ALA A 194 21.45 -22.62 9.33
C ALA A 194 22.95 -22.99 9.31
N LEU A 195 23.78 -22.22 8.58
CA LEU A 195 25.22 -22.42 8.54
C LEU A 195 25.86 -22.24 9.92
N ALA A 196 25.48 -21.19 10.65
CA ALA A 196 25.98 -20.94 12.00
C ALA A 196 25.59 -22.07 12.97
N ARG A 197 24.38 -22.63 12.83
CA ARG A 197 23.94 -23.80 13.57
C ARG A 197 24.78 -25.04 13.21
N GLN A 198 24.95 -25.32 11.92
CA GLN A 198 25.77 -26.45 11.45
C GLN A 198 27.21 -26.35 11.95
N ALA A 199 27.82 -25.16 11.89
CA ALA A 199 29.17 -24.93 12.40
C ALA A 199 29.27 -25.22 13.92
N ARG A 200 28.28 -24.79 14.71
CA ARG A 200 28.22 -25.12 16.15
C ARG A 200 28.10 -26.63 16.40
N GLU A 201 27.29 -27.32 15.62
CA GLU A 201 27.12 -28.78 15.74
C GLU A 201 28.42 -29.54 15.40
N LEU A 202 29.18 -29.07 14.42
CA LEU A 202 30.51 -29.61 14.08
C LEU A 202 31.52 -29.38 15.21
N VAL A 203 31.56 -28.17 15.77
CA VAL A 203 32.50 -27.83 16.87
C VAL A 203 32.20 -28.64 18.14
N ILE A 204 30.92 -28.87 18.46
CA ILE A 204 30.51 -29.69 19.61
C ILE A 204 30.73 -31.20 19.32
N GLY A 205 30.95 -31.59 18.07
CA GLY A 205 31.11 -32.98 17.65
C GLY A 205 29.80 -33.76 17.50
N LYS A 206 28.64 -33.08 17.53
CA LYS A 206 27.32 -33.70 17.27
C LYS A 206 27.18 -34.14 15.81
N ARG A 207 27.87 -33.45 14.91
CA ARG A 207 27.92 -33.74 13.49
C ARG A 207 29.38 -33.92 13.09
N LYS A 208 29.66 -34.93 12.26
CA LYS A 208 30.97 -35.10 11.63
C LYS A 208 30.96 -34.41 10.27
N TRP A 209 32.00 -33.65 9.96
CA TRP A 209 32.16 -33.09 8.63
C TRP A 209 32.54 -34.22 7.67
N THR A 210 31.78 -34.36 6.59
CA THR A 210 32.04 -35.28 5.48
C THR A 210 31.93 -34.51 4.18
N ASN A 211 32.69 -34.94 3.19
CA ASN A 211 32.56 -34.45 1.82
C ASN A 211 31.88 -35.57 1.03
N ASP A 212 30.64 -35.36 0.59
CA ASP A 212 29.85 -36.36 -0.17
C ASP A 212 30.31 -36.43 -1.64
N VAL A 213 31.59 -36.16 -1.89
CA VAL A 213 32.22 -36.21 -3.21
C VAL A 213 32.86 -37.57 -3.38
N GLU A 214 32.41 -38.31 -4.40
CA GLU A 214 33.10 -39.51 -4.86
C GLU A 214 34.48 -39.12 -5.36
N LEU A 215 35.52 -39.58 -4.66
CA LEU A 215 36.91 -39.31 -5.01
C LEU A 215 37.35 -40.24 -6.13
N ASP A 216 37.92 -39.66 -7.20
CA ASP A 216 38.59 -40.44 -8.25
C ASP A 216 39.65 -41.37 -7.64
N GLU A 217 39.89 -42.51 -8.30
CA GLU A 217 40.83 -43.56 -7.88
C GLU A 217 42.23 -43.01 -7.51
N LYS A 218 42.67 -41.97 -8.22
CA LYS A 218 43.94 -41.27 -8.01
C LYS A 218 44.12 -40.70 -6.59
N TRP A 219 43.03 -40.40 -5.89
CA TRP A 219 43.05 -39.78 -4.56
C TRP A 219 42.79 -40.77 -3.42
N GLN A 220 42.53 -42.04 -3.71
CA GLN A 220 42.27 -43.07 -2.70
C GLN A 220 43.47 -43.30 -1.78
N ASP A 221 44.69 -43.18 -2.30
CA ASP A 221 45.92 -43.37 -1.52
C ASP A 221 46.17 -42.24 -0.51
N VAL A 222 45.58 -41.06 -0.71
CA VAL A 222 45.69 -39.91 0.20
C VAL A 222 44.71 -40.03 1.38
N VAL A 223 43.60 -40.76 1.21
CA VAL A 223 42.53 -40.90 2.22
C VAL A 223 42.79 -42.05 3.19
N LYS A 224 43.62 -43.03 2.83
CA LYS A 224 44.02 -44.11 3.74
C LYS A 224 44.73 -43.49 4.96
N PRO A 225 44.25 -43.72 6.20
CA PRO A 225 44.96 -43.22 7.38
C PRO A 225 46.35 -43.86 7.40
N LYS A 226 47.41 -43.04 7.57
CA LYS A 226 48.76 -43.55 7.83
C LYS A 226 48.74 -44.31 9.16
N GLU A 227 48.53 -45.62 9.11
CA GLU A 227 48.83 -46.51 10.22
C GLU A 227 50.34 -46.49 10.45
N GLY A 228 50.79 -45.76 11.48
CA GLY A 228 52.16 -45.84 11.97
C GLY A 228 53.02 -44.58 11.88
N SER A 229 52.65 -43.52 12.61
CA SER A 229 53.65 -42.56 13.10
C SER A 229 53.38 -42.18 14.56
N LYS A 230 53.41 -43.19 15.44
CA LYS A 230 53.88 -43.05 16.82
C LYS A 230 55.23 -43.74 16.88
N GLN A 231 56.31 -42.97 16.78
CA GLN A 231 57.63 -43.28 17.34
C GLN A 231 58.51 -42.02 17.24
N ALA A 232 59.14 -41.70 18.38
CA ALA A 232 59.96 -40.53 18.74
C ALA A 232 59.21 -39.20 18.97
#